data_AF-F8DRZ1-F1
#
_entry.id   AF-F8DRZ1-F1
#
_cell.length_a   1.000
_cell.length_b   1.000
_cell.length_c   1.000
_cell.angle_alpha   90.00
_cell.angle_beta   90.00
_cell.angle_gamma   90.00
#
_symmetry.space_group_name_H-M   'P 1'
#
loop_
_entity.id
_entity.type
_entity.pdbx_description
1 polymer ?
#
loop_
_entity_poly.entity_id
_entity_poly.type
_entity_poly.pdbx_seq_one_letter_code
_entity_poly.pdbx_strand_id
1 'polypeptide(L)'
;MYLEEDDETRYRAESYNLGQFRLSMSWNKLILKYRNRTIDELLVVFMDSATFMTVTPSLGSISPMSNSDMLTFQYYLADSLDFAVEKLILNMKRSSITPNYNQQSKLLKRIIIFKNYNQLKQIKSVLQKQDEYIKGKCAPTKEQLELCRGALSMDFGKDTPEMNQGHIEVMCEEANVSQFINNYLQSEIINNKRSR
;
A
#
# COMPACT_ATOMS: atom_id res chain seq x y z
N MET A 1 -6.39 -19.35 -12.20
CA MET A 1 -6.78 -18.06 -11.59
C MET A 1 -7.65 -17.34 -12.58
N TYR A 2 -8.68 -16.66 -12.12
CA TYR A 2 -9.51 -15.81 -12.97
C TYR A 2 -9.98 -14.61 -12.15
N LEU A 3 -10.33 -13.53 -12.84
CA LEU A 3 -10.74 -12.27 -12.24
C LEU A 3 -12.27 -12.19 -12.22
N GLU A 4 -12.80 -11.70 -11.11
CA GLU A 4 -14.18 -11.27 -10.98
C GLU A 4 -14.20 -9.78 -10.59
N GLU A 5 -15.28 -9.08 -10.91
CA GLU A 5 -15.47 -7.70 -10.48
C GLU A 5 -15.72 -7.65 -8.96
N ASP A 6 -15.23 -6.61 -8.31
CA ASP A 6 -15.54 -6.34 -6.92
C ASP A 6 -16.79 -5.45 -6.85
N ASP A 7 -17.87 -5.96 -6.28
CA ASP A 7 -19.15 -5.26 -6.19
C ASP A 7 -19.23 -4.27 -5.00
N GLU A 8 -18.14 -4.12 -4.24
CA GLU A 8 -18.10 -3.23 -3.08
C GLU A 8 -17.78 -1.79 -3.46
N THR A 9 -18.43 -0.85 -2.76
CA THR A 9 -18.13 0.58 -2.93
C THR A 9 -16.85 0.94 -2.16
N ARG A 10 -15.72 0.93 -2.86
CA ARG A 10 -14.40 1.27 -2.31
C ARG A 10 -13.87 2.58 -2.88
N TYR A 11 -12.94 3.21 -2.17
CA TYR A 11 -12.18 4.34 -2.72
C TYR A 11 -11.39 3.91 -3.94
N ARG A 12 -11.36 4.73 -4.98
CA ARG A 12 -10.60 4.43 -6.21
C ARG A 12 -9.20 5.05 -6.20
N ALA A 13 -8.74 5.53 -5.05
CA ALA A 13 -7.39 6.04 -4.83
C ALA A 13 -6.98 5.77 -3.38
N GLU A 14 -5.82 5.15 -3.19
CA GLU A 14 -5.25 4.77 -1.89
C GLU A 14 -3.80 5.25 -1.76
N SER A 15 -3.24 5.25 -0.56
CA SER A 15 -1.92 5.80 -0.27
C SER A 15 -0.80 5.21 -1.17
N TYR A 16 -0.85 3.90 -1.44
CA TYR A 16 0.15 3.18 -2.22
C TYR A 16 0.12 3.52 -3.72
N ASN A 17 -0.92 4.21 -4.18
CA ASN A 17 -1.04 4.73 -5.55
C ASN A 17 -0.33 6.05 -5.77
N LEU A 18 -0.02 6.78 -4.70
CA LEU A 18 0.58 8.09 -4.84
C LEU A 18 1.87 8.01 -5.68
N GLY A 19 2.11 9.03 -6.50
CA GLY A 19 3.26 9.10 -7.39
C GLY A 19 3.19 8.25 -8.67
N GLN A 20 2.16 7.42 -8.85
CA GLN A 20 1.82 6.90 -10.18
C GLN A 20 1.37 8.04 -11.12
N PHE A 21 1.27 7.79 -12.43
CA PHE A 21 0.89 8.83 -13.39
C PHE A 21 -0.61 9.15 -13.30
N ARG A 22 -1.45 8.11 -13.26
CA ARG A 22 -2.86 8.16 -12.88
C ARG A 22 -3.04 7.53 -11.52
N LEU A 23 -3.87 8.15 -10.69
CA LEU A 23 -4.17 7.66 -9.34
C LEU A 23 -5.43 6.80 -9.30
N SER A 24 -6.23 6.80 -10.37
CA SER A 24 -7.42 5.98 -10.49
C SER A 24 -7.12 4.48 -10.41
N MET A 25 -8.00 3.79 -9.69
CA MET A 25 -8.00 2.36 -9.48
C MET A 25 -9.33 1.71 -9.81
N SER A 26 -9.28 0.43 -10.17
CA SER A 26 -10.44 -0.45 -10.20
C SER A 26 -10.15 -1.74 -9.45
N TRP A 27 -11.10 -2.11 -8.58
CA TRP A 27 -11.00 -3.26 -7.68
C TRP A 27 -11.55 -4.51 -8.35
N ASN A 28 -10.88 -5.63 -8.12
CA ASN A 28 -11.27 -6.94 -8.63
C ASN A 28 -10.93 -8.01 -7.60
N LYS A 29 -11.60 -9.16 -7.72
CA LYS A 29 -11.27 -10.36 -6.95
C LYS A 29 -10.49 -11.32 -7.84
N LEU A 30 -9.33 -11.77 -7.38
CA LEU A 30 -8.56 -12.82 -8.00
C LEU A 30 -8.87 -14.15 -7.32
N ILE A 31 -9.54 -15.03 -8.06
CA ILE A 31 -9.95 -16.33 -7.52
C ILE A 31 -8.90 -17.37 -7.85
N LEU A 32 -8.29 -17.91 -6.80
CA LEU A 32 -7.32 -19.00 -6.87
C LEU A 32 -8.08 -20.32 -6.86
N LYS A 33 -8.05 -21.07 -7.97
CA LYS A 33 -8.69 -22.39 -8.08
C LYS A 33 -7.67 -23.50 -8.26
N TYR A 34 -7.96 -24.64 -7.66
CA TYR A 34 -7.38 -25.94 -8.00
C TYR A 34 -8.49 -26.87 -8.47
N ARG A 35 -8.48 -27.20 -9.77
CA ARG A 35 -9.60 -27.87 -10.44
C ARG A 35 -10.89 -27.06 -10.24
N ASN A 36 -11.93 -27.67 -9.68
CA ASN A 36 -13.24 -27.04 -9.46
C ASN A 36 -13.40 -26.44 -8.04
N ARG A 37 -12.34 -26.40 -7.24
CA ARG A 37 -12.37 -25.86 -5.87
C ARG A 37 -11.65 -24.53 -5.81
N THR A 38 -12.29 -23.52 -5.21
CA THR A 38 -11.64 -22.29 -4.79
C THR A 38 -10.73 -22.61 -3.60
N ILE A 39 -9.46 -22.25 -3.73
CA ILE A 39 -8.44 -22.35 -2.68
C ILE A 39 -8.48 -21.08 -1.83
N ASP A 40 -8.52 -19.93 -2.50
CA ASP A 40 -8.50 -18.62 -1.87
C ASP A 40 -9.03 -17.55 -2.82
N GLU A 41 -9.38 -16.40 -2.25
CA GLU A 41 -9.86 -15.22 -2.96
C GLU A 41 -9.07 -14.01 -2.49
N LEU A 42 -8.34 -13.37 -3.41
CA LEU A 42 -7.51 -12.22 -3.09
C LEU A 42 -8.10 -10.97 -3.70
N LEU A 43 -8.17 -9.89 -2.92
CA LEU A 43 -8.47 -8.58 -3.48
C LEU A 43 -7.25 -8.10 -4.28
N VAL A 44 -7.49 -7.69 -5.51
CA VAL A 44 -6.48 -7.13 -6.40
C VAL A 44 -6.98 -5.81 -6.96
N VAL A 45 -6.05 -4.98 -7.39
CA VAL A 45 -6.37 -3.66 -7.90
C VAL A 45 -5.57 -3.37 -9.15
N PHE A 46 -6.29 -2.91 -10.17
CA PHE A 46 -5.71 -2.35 -11.36
C PHE A 46 -5.37 -0.90 -11.09
N MET A 47 -4.11 -0.53 -11.35
CA MET A 47 -3.55 0.77 -11.06
C MET A 47 -3.16 1.50 -12.34
N ASP A 48 -2.99 2.82 -12.22
CA ASP A 48 -2.49 3.70 -13.28
C ASP A 48 -3.33 3.52 -14.56
N SER A 49 -4.66 3.67 -14.41
CA SER A 49 -5.66 3.43 -15.45
C SER A 49 -5.61 2.03 -16.07
N ALA A 50 -5.51 1.00 -15.21
CA ALA A 50 -5.44 -0.41 -15.60
C ALA A 50 -4.23 -0.82 -16.44
N THR A 51 -3.11 -0.10 -16.30
CA THR A 51 -1.85 -0.45 -16.97
C THR A 51 -1.05 -1.51 -16.23
N PHE A 52 -1.33 -1.73 -14.94
CA PHE A 52 -0.80 -2.86 -14.19
C PHE A 52 -1.72 -3.26 -13.03
N MET A 53 -1.48 -4.44 -12.46
CA MET A 53 -2.23 -4.98 -11.34
C MET A 53 -1.28 -5.22 -10.15
N THR A 54 -1.79 -5.06 -8.95
CA THR A 54 -1.16 -5.48 -7.69
C THR A 54 -2.20 -6.22 -6.85
N VAL A 55 -1.75 -7.14 -6.01
CA VAL A 55 -2.57 -7.60 -4.88
C VAL A 55 -2.81 -6.43 -3.93
N THR A 56 -3.92 -6.41 -3.21
CA THR A 56 -4.16 -5.36 -2.22
C THR A 56 -3.31 -5.63 -0.98
N PRO A 57 -2.49 -4.66 -0.52
CA PRO A 57 -1.75 -4.82 0.73
C PRO A 57 -2.69 -4.85 1.93
N SER A 58 -2.22 -5.46 3.03
CA SER A 58 -2.93 -5.44 4.30
C SER A 58 -2.77 -4.08 4.98
N LEU A 59 -3.85 -3.58 5.59
CA LEU A 59 -3.81 -2.38 6.42
C LEU A 59 -3.25 -2.71 7.81
N GLY A 60 -2.21 -1.99 8.19
CA GLY A 60 -1.58 -2.03 9.50
C GLY A 60 -1.74 -0.70 10.24
N SER A 61 -1.44 -0.72 11.53
CA SER A 61 -1.44 0.47 12.36
C SER A 61 -0.31 0.44 13.37
N ILE A 62 0.22 1.61 13.72
CA ILE A 62 1.18 1.76 14.82
C ILE A 62 0.41 1.63 16.14
N SER A 63 -0.56 2.49 16.39
CA SER A 63 -1.39 2.46 17.60
C SER A 63 -2.58 1.47 17.49
N PRO A 64 -3.17 1.03 18.62
CA PRO A 64 -4.39 0.21 18.60
C PRO A 64 -5.54 0.91 17.88
N MET A 65 -6.38 0.11 17.21
CA MET A 65 -7.46 0.58 16.32
C MET A 65 -8.62 1.34 17.00
N SER A 66 -8.51 1.59 18.30
CA SER A 66 -9.49 2.32 19.11
C SER A 66 -9.27 3.83 19.16
N ASN A 67 -8.17 4.34 18.60
CA ASN A 67 -7.82 5.76 18.65
C ASN A 67 -8.17 6.46 17.32
N SER A 68 -8.79 7.64 17.39
CA SER A 68 -9.16 8.46 16.22
C SER A 68 -7.97 8.94 15.39
N ASP A 69 -6.79 8.99 16.00
CA ASP A 69 -5.57 9.56 15.43
C ASP A 69 -4.57 8.44 15.11
N MET A 70 -5.06 7.40 14.44
CA MET A 70 -4.28 6.20 14.19
C MET A 70 -3.35 6.39 12.98
N LEU A 71 -2.05 6.23 13.22
CA LEU A 71 -1.07 6.13 12.14
C LEU A 71 -1.17 4.76 11.47
N THR A 72 -1.70 4.75 10.25
CA THR A 72 -1.84 3.55 9.43
C THR A 72 -0.69 3.39 8.44
N PHE A 73 -0.53 2.18 7.93
CA PHE A 73 0.42 1.84 6.88
C PHE A 73 0.00 0.59 6.13
N GLN A 74 0.47 0.44 4.89
CA GLN A 74 0.16 -0.70 4.04
C GLN A 74 1.31 -1.68 4.03
N TYR A 75 1.02 -2.97 4.16
CA TYR A 75 2.08 -3.97 4.23
C TYR A 75 1.75 -5.31 3.58
N TYR A 76 2.82 -6.04 3.26
CA TYR A 76 2.81 -7.46 2.96
C TYR A 76 3.61 -8.24 4.00
N LEU A 77 3.22 -9.50 4.18
CA LEU A 77 4.05 -10.50 4.87
C LEU A 77 4.75 -11.36 3.82
N ALA A 78 6.06 -11.46 3.90
CA ALA A 78 6.86 -12.12 2.86
C ALA A 78 6.61 -13.63 2.76
N ASP A 79 6.05 -14.21 3.80
CA ASP A 79 5.64 -15.61 3.94
C ASP A 79 4.14 -15.85 3.69
N SER A 80 3.35 -14.83 3.30
CA SER A 80 1.94 -15.00 2.96
C SER A 80 1.71 -15.43 1.50
N LEU A 81 0.55 -16.04 1.26
CA LEU A 81 0.09 -16.39 -0.08
C LEU A 81 -0.11 -15.13 -0.94
N ASP A 82 -0.71 -14.07 -0.38
CA ASP A 82 -0.94 -12.79 -1.05
C ASP A 82 0.35 -12.23 -1.64
N PHE A 83 1.44 -12.27 -0.86
CA PHE A 83 2.73 -11.79 -1.33
C PHE A 83 3.39 -12.73 -2.35
N ALA A 84 3.15 -14.04 -2.27
CA ALA A 84 3.59 -14.98 -3.29
C ALA A 84 2.90 -14.70 -4.63
N VAL A 85 1.60 -14.39 -4.60
CA VAL A 85 0.82 -14.01 -5.79
C VAL A 85 1.25 -12.63 -6.30
N GLU A 86 1.49 -11.66 -5.42
CA GLU A 86 2.04 -10.35 -5.78
C GLU A 86 3.38 -10.50 -6.51
N LYS A 87 4.31 -11.28 -5.94
CA LYS A 87 5.58 -11.59 -6.61
C LYS A 87 5.37 -12.25 -7.97
N LEU A 88 4.38 -13.12 -8.12
CA LEU A 88 4.07 -13.69 -9.43
C LEU A 88 3.69 -12.56 -10.41
N ILE A 89 2.72 -11.72 -10.07
CA ILE A 89 2.24 -10.61 -10.92
C ILE A 89 3.38 -9.66 -11.28
N LEU A 90 4.19 -9.26 -10.30
CA LEU A 90 5.34 -8.36 -10.49
C LEU A 90 6.44 -8.95 -11.39
N ASN A 91 6.50 -10.27 -11.56
CA ASN A 91 7.55 -10.95 -12.33
C ASN A 91 7.02 -11.69 -13.58
N MET A 92 5.75 -11.53 -13.93
CA MET A 92 5.19 -12.13 -15.15
C MET A 92 5.80 -11.46 -16.39
N LYS A 93 6.59 -12.23 -17.15
CA LYS A 93 7.22 -11.73 -18.38
C LYS A 93 6.16 -11.42 -19.44
N ARG A 94 6.26 -10.22 -20.04
CA ARG A 94 5.43 -9.75 -21.18
C ARG A 94 3.92 -9.74 -20.89
N SER A 95 3.54 -9.60 -19.62
CA SER A 95 2.14 -9.47 -19.24
C SER A 95 1.72 -8.01 -19.31
N SER A 96 0.53 -7.73 -19.85
CA SER A 96 -0.06 -6.38 -19.88
C SER A 96 -0.43 -5.85 -18.50
N ILE A 97 -0.38 -6.71 -17.47
CA ILE A 97 -0.75 -6.39 -16.09
C ILE A 97 0.46 -6.28 -15.16
N THR A 98 1.68 -6.42 -15.68
CA THR A 98 2.90 -6.33 -14.88
C THR A 98 3.46 -4.90 -14.94
N PRO A 99 3.74 -4.26 -13.79
CA PRO A 99 4.28 -2.91 -13.79
C PRO A 99 5.67 -2.87 -14.41
N ASN A 100 6.01 -1.75 -15.06
CA ASN A 100 7.39 -1.47 -15.39
C ASN A 100 8.21 -1.14 -14.11
N TYR A 101 9.53 -1.09 -14.23
CA TYR A 101 10.44 -0.84 -13.11
C TYR A 101 10.09 0.45 -12.31
N ASN A 102 9.70 1.52 -13.01
CA ASN A 102 9.36 2.79 -12.36
C ASN A 102 8.04 2.69 -11.59
N GLN A 103 7.00 2.11 -12.20
CA GLN A 103 5.70 1.86 -11.55
C GLN A 103 5.87 0.98 -10.30
N GLN A 104 6.62 -0.11 -10.44
CA GLN A 104 6.92 -1.04 -9.34
C GLN A 104 7.70 -0.34 -8.21
N SER A 105 8.73 0.43 -8.55
CA SER A 105 9.52 1.17 -7.56
C SER A 105 8.66 2.17 -6.76
N LYS A 106 7.77 2.90 -7.45
CA LYS A 106 6.85 3.85 -6.82
C LYS A 106 5.84 3.16 -5.89
N LEU A 107 5.32 2.00 -6.29
CA LEU A 107 4.41 1.17 -5.49
C LEU A 107 5.12 0.68 -4.22
N LEU A 108 6.24 -0.04 -4.40
CA LEU A 108 6.96 -0.68 -3.29
C LEU A 108 7.60 0.32 -2.32
N LYS A 109 7.82 1.58 -2.73
CA LYS A 109 8.24 2.63 -1.80
C LYS A 109 7.20 2.93 -0.71
N ARG A 110 5.91 2.63 -0.98
CA ARG A 110 4.76 2.97 -0.14
C ARG A 110 4.09 1.77 0.52
N ILE A 111 4.63 0.58 0.29
CA ILE A 111 4.19 -0.66 0.95
C ILE A 111 5.38 -1.22 1.72
N ILE A 112 5.15 -1.65 2.95
CA ILE A 112 6.18 -2.24 3.79
C ILE A 112 6.15 -3.77 3.59
N ILE A 113 7.31 -4.38 3.43
CA ILE A 113 7.42 -5.84 3.33
C ILE A 113 8.06 -6.36 4.61
N PHE A 114 7.25 -6.92 5.50
CA PHE A 114 7.75 -7.65 6.67
C PHE A 114 8.08 -9.08 6.29
N LYS A 115 9.06 -9.68 6.94
CA LYS A 115 9.45 -11.09 6.74
C LYS A 115 8.32 -12.05 7.10
N ASN A 116 7.64 -11.76 8.21
CA ASN A 116 6.55 -12.54 8.78
C ASN A 116 5.85 -11.73 9.87
N TYR A 117 4.80 -12.33 10.43
CA TYR A 117 4.00 -11.72 11.49
C TYR A 117 4.78 -11.41 12.79
N ASN A 118 5.82 -12.19 13.11
CA ASN A 118 6.65 -11.92 14.28
C ASN A 118 7.47 -10.64 14.11
N GLN A 119 8.03 -10.40 12.91
CA GLN A 119 8.73 -9.14 12.63
C GLN A 119 7.75 -7.97 12.68
N LEU A 120 6.56 -8.10 12.09
CA LEU A 120 5.52 -7.07 12.18
C LEU A 120 5.22 -6.70 13.65
N LYS A 121 5.00 -7.69 14.51
CA LYS A 121 4.76 -7.47 15.96
C LYS A 121 5.92 -6.75 16.65
N GLN A 122 7.15 -7.17 16.39
CA GLN A 122 8.35 -6.56 16.99
C GLN A 122 8.49 -5.09 16.59
N ILE A 123 8.41 -4.82 15.28
CA ILE A 123 8.53 -3.46 14.75
C ILE A 123 7.39 -2.59 15.26
N LYS A 124 6.16 -3.09 15.24
CA LYS A 124 5.00 -2.37 15.80
C LYS A 124 5.21 -2.01 17.27
N SER A 125 5.72 -2.93 18.09
CA SER A 125 6.01 -2.65 19.51
C SER A 125 7.07 -1.57 19.70
N VAL A 126 8.07 -1.49 18.80
CA VAL A 126 9.09 -0.42 18.83
C VAL A 126 8.49 0.91 18.42
N LEU A 127 7.75 0.95 17.30
CA LEU A 127 7.14 2.17 16.77
C LEU A 127 6.10 2.76 17.73
N GLN A 128 5.32 1.92 18.42
CA GLN A 128 4.35 2.34 19.43
C GLN A 128 4.96 3.17 20.57
N LYS A 129 6.21 2.89 20.94
CA LYS A 129 6.91 3.66 21.99
C LYS A 129 7.30 5.07 21.55
N GLN A 130 7.19 5.37 20.26
CA GLN A 130 7.59 6.62 19.63
C GLN A 130 6.43 7.25 18.83
N ASP A 131 5.18 6.85 19.12
CA ASP A 131 4.00 7.23 18.33
C ASP A 131 3.88 8.75 18.11
N GLU A 132 4.00 9.56 19.19
CA GLU A 132 3.95 11.02 19.10
C GLU A 132 5.05 11.62 18.21
N TYR A 133 6.27 11.07 18.30
CA TYR A 133 7.40 11.50 17.46
C TYR A 133 7.14 11.18 15.99
N ILE A 134 6.63 9.97 15.71
CA ILE A 134 6.32 9.53 14.35
C ILE A 134 5.19 10.38 13.77
N LYS A 135 4.15 10.67 14.56
CA LYS A 135 3.04 11.54 14.17
C LYS A 135 3.54 12.92 13.73
N GLY A 136 4.38 13.55 14.55
CA GLY A 136 4.97 14.85 14.19
C GLY A 136 5.86 14.82 12.95
N LYS A 137 6.52 13.68 12.67
CA LYS A 137 7.38 13.50 11.48
C LYS A 137 6.61 13.14 10.21
N CYS A 138 5.49 12.44 10.34
CA CYS A 138 4.73 11.92 9.21
C CYS A 138 3.53 12.79 8.83
N ALA A 139 3.21 13.81 9.64
CA ALA A 139 2.20 14.81 9.33
C ALA A 139 2.40 15.40 7.92
N PRO A 140 1.40 15.33 7.03
CA PRO A 140 1.49 15.89 5.69
C PRO A 140 1.75 17.40 5.70
N THR A 141 2.66 17.87 4.84
CA THR A 141 2.83 19.31 4.62
C THR A 141 1.73 19.86 3.72
N LYS A 142 1.46 21.17 3.80
CA LYS A 142 0.51 21.83 2.88
C LYS A 142 0.86 21.59 1.42
N GLU A 143 2.14 21.66 1.07
CA GLU A 143 2.62 21.38 -0.28
C GLU A 143 2.31 19.94 -0.72
N GLN A 144 2.53 18.95 0.15
CA GLN A 144 2.18 17.56 -0.15
C GLN A 144 0.68 17.38 -0.40
N LEU A 145 -0.16 18.02 0.42
CA LEU A 145 -1.62 17.95 0.27
C LEU A 145 -2.07 18.60 -1.05
N GLU A 146 -1.52 19.75 -1.43
CA GLU A 146 -1.82 20.40 -2.71
C GLU A 146 -1.35 19.58 -3.91
N LEU A 147 -0.16 18.98 -3.84
CA LEU A 147 0.33 18.08 -4.89
C LEU A 147 -0.54 16.83 -5.03
N CYS A 148 -0.95 16.23 -3.91
CA CYS A 148 -1.84 15.07 -3.89
C CYS A 148 -3.21 15.42 -4.50
N ARG A 149 -3.81 16.52 -4.05
CA ARG A 149 -5.07 17.07 -4.58
C ARG A 149 -4.97 17.36 -6.08
N GLY A 150 -3.88 17.99 -6.51
CA GLY A 150 -3.61 18.27 -7.92
C GLY A 150 -3.56 17.00 -8.75
N ALA A 151 -2.86 15.96 -8.27
CA ALA A 151 -2.79 14.67 -8.95
C ALA A 151 -4.15 13.97 -9.02
N LEU A 152 -4.91 13.93 -7.94
CA LEU A 152 -6.25 13.33 -7.90
C LEU A 152 -7.22 14.06 -8.82
N SER A 153 -7.10 15.38 -8.96
CA SER A 153 -7.99 16.17 -9.83
C SER A 153 -7.90 15.81 -11.32
N MET A 154 -6.85 15.08 -11.74
CA MET A 154 -6.72 14.56 -13.11
C MET A 154 -7.62 13.35 -13.38
N ASP A 155 -8.03 12.64 -12.33
CA ASP A 155 -8.80 11.39 -12.37
C ASP A 155 -10.21 11.54 -11.78
N PHE A 156 -10.40 12.48 -10.85
CA PHE A 156 -11.60 12.58 -10.04
C PHE A 156 -12.24 13.96 -10.08
N GLY A 157 -13.58 13.99 -10.10
CA GLY A 157 -14.37 15.21 -9.96
C GLY A 157 -14.34 15.74 -8.52
N LYS A 158 -14.55 17.05 -8.34
CA LYS A 158 -14.44 17.73 -7.03
C LYS A 158 -15.37 17.18 -5.95
N ASP A 159 -16.54 16.67 -6.35
CA ASP A 159 -17.57 16.16 -5.42
C ASP A 159 -17.43 14.66 -5.12
N THR A 160 -16.35 14.03 -5.59
CA THR A 160 -16.10 12.60 -5.34
C THR A 160 -15.52 12.37 -3.94
N PRO A 161 -15.75 11.19 -3.33
CA PRO A 161 -15.16 10.84 -2.04
C PRO A 161 -13.64 10.94 -2.02
N GLU A 162 -12.97 10.65 -3.13
CA GLU A 162 -11.51 10.73 -3.25
C GLU A 162 -10.96 12.15 -3.10
N MET A 163 -11.77 13.18 -3.37
CA MET A 163 -11.38 14.59 -3.26
C MET A 163 -11.60 15.20 -1.86
N ASN A 164 -12.17 14.42 -0.93
CA ASN A 164 -12.38 14.84 0.46
C ASN A 164 -11.03 15.15 1.14
N GLN A 165 -10.96 16.26 1.88
CA GLN A 165 -9.75 16.67 2.60
C GLN A 165 -9.22 15.59 3.55
N GLY A 166 -10.11 14.94 4.32
CA GLY A 166 -9.71 13.90 5.26
C GLY A 166 -9.13 12.67 4.56
N HIS A 167 -9.67 12.29 3.40
CA HIS A 167 -9.13 11.18 2.60
C HIS A 167 -7.71 11.50 2.10
N ILE A 168 -7.52 12.72 1.58
CA ILE A 168 -6.22 13.20 1.08
C ILE A 168 -5.18 13.25 2.21
N GLU A 169 -5.58 13.72 3.40
CA GLU A 169 -4.72 13.75 4.59
C GLU A 169 -4.28 12.34 4.98
N VAL A 170 -5.22 11.39 5.08
CA VAL A 170 -4.93 9.98 5.41
C VAL A 170 -4.01 9.35 4.37
N MET A 171 -4.29 9.51 3.08
CA MET A 171 -3.43 8.97 2.01
C MET A 171 -1.99 9.49 2.11
N CYS A 172 -1.82 10.78 2.35
CA CYS A 172 -0.51 11.41 2.47
C CYS A 172 0.22 10.98 3.76
N GLU A 173 -0.49 10.93 4.89
CA GLU A 173 0.08 10.51 6.17
C GLU A 173 0.51 9.04 6.11
N GLU A 174 -0.34 8.16 5.61
CA GLU A 174 -0.05 6.74 5.43
C GLU A 174 1.15 6.50 4.51
N ALA A 175 1.27 7.29 3.43
CA ALA A 175 2.43 7.23 2.54
C ALA A 175 3.72 7.72 3.22
N ASN A 176 3.64 8.73 4.09
CA ASN A 176 4.77 9.21 4.89
C ASN A 176 5.19 8.17 5.94
N VAL A 177 4.22 7.58 6.65
CA VAL A 177 4.47 6.51 7.64
C VAL A 177 5.13 5.30 6.97
N SER A 178 4.63 4.89 5.80
CA SER A 178 5.21 3.76 5.06
C SER A 178 6.67 4.02 4.66
N GLN A 179 6.98 5.25 4.22
CA GLN A 179 8.37 5.64 3.93
C GLN A 179 9.24 5.68 5.18
N PHE A 180 8.72 6.19 6.31
CA PHE A 180 9.42 6.20 7.58
C PHE A 180 9.81 4.79 8.02
N ILE A 181 8.87 3.85 7.99
CA ILE A 181 9.10 2.45 8.39
C ILE A 181 10.06 1.75 7.42
N ASN A 182 9.92 1.97 6.12
CA ASN A 182 10.84 1.41 5.13
C ASN A 182 12.29 1.89 5.36
N ASN A 183 12.48 3.18 5.67
CA ASN A 183 13.80 3.73 6.01
C ASN A 183 14.35 3.13 7.32
N TYR A 184 13.50 2.97 8.33
CA TYR A 184 13.86 2.32 9.58
C TYR A 184 14.36 0.89 9.35
N LEU A 185 13.61 0.06 8.61
CA LEU A 185 13.97 -1.32 8.29
C LEU A 185 15.27 -1.42 7.48
N GLN A 186 15.49 -0.51 6.52
CA GLN A 186 16.75 -0.46 5.76
C GLN A 186 17.95 -0.16 6.66
N SER A 187 17.81 0.76 7.62
CA SER A 187 18.87 1.09 8.57
C SER A 187 19.23 -0.10 9.46
N GLU A 188 18.25 -0.86 9.94
CA GLU A 188 18.49 -2.09 10.72
C GLU A 188 19.23 -3.17 9.92
N ILE A 189 18.89 -3.34 8.64
CA ILE A 189 19.57 -4.30 7.76
C ILE A 189 21.04 -3.92 7.58
N ILE A 190 21.33 -2.64 7.37
CA ILE A 190 22.71 -2.15 7.21
C ILE A 190 23.51 -2.36 8.52
N ASN A 191 22.93 -2.03 9.67
CA ASN A 191 23.60 -2.18 10.96
C ASN A 191 23.87 -3.65 11.32
N ASN A 192 22.96 -4.57 10.99
CA ASN A 192 23.14 -6.01 11.19
C ASN A 192 24.17 -6.63 10.23
N LYS A 193 24.40 -6.04 9.05
CA LYS A 193 25.47 -6.46 8.13
C LYS A 193 26.86 -5.98 8.54
N ARG A 194 26.96 -4.88 9.30
CA ARG A 194 28.24 -4.33 9.80
C ARG A 194 28.72 -4.98 11.10
N SER A 195 27.85 -5.72 11.78
CA SER A 195 28.12 -6.40 13.06
C SER A 195 28.42 -7.89 12.90
N ARG A 196 28.57 -8.36 11.66
CA ARG A 196 29.02 -9.71 11.28
C ARG A 196 30.30 -9.58 10.46
#